data_AF-A0A352XDZ2-F1
#
_entry.id   AF-A0A352XDZ2-F1
#
_cell.length_a   1.000
_cell.length_b   1.000
_cell.length_c   1.000
_cell.angle_alpha   90.00
_cell.angle_beta   90.00
_cell.angle_gamma   90.00
#
_symmetry.space_group_name_H-M   'P 1'
#
loop_
_entity.id
_entity.type
_entity.pdbx_description
1 polymer ?
#
loop_
_entity_poly.entity_id
_entity_poly.type
_entity_poly.pdbx_seq_one_letter_code
_entity_poly.pdbx_strand_id
1 'polypeptide(L)'
;MLKKLKLAHKFTLFLSLVFIASIIIGGIILSQVSYHQAEGQVAYNAELLMKMMNSVKSYTNTEVRPLLDPLVNKQPKFIPQTIATYSARKIFESISNQSEYQDYLYKDAVLNPTNPEDKANELETELINQFNQEFSEDPNNIQDKYDFTTTETGESFYVARPIIITDQTCLKCHGKPEAAPKSIIASYGKENGFGWELNKPIGVQIIYVPSEQIFQKGRDLSSLTIGIFIVMFTIAIILINLLIKGIVIDKIRPMSRLAQKIRNDELSPDPMTEPDIQKLEKVAKNGDELGHLARIFEQMANAIYERKQKFAEQIEELTLKSQESNRASDKMGKIAYFKSLQKKAKSIRDKVDDSDKTK
;
A
#
# COMPACT_ATOMS: atom_id res chain seq x y z
N MET A 1 0.91 9.60 -24.40
CA MET A 1 -0.55 9.91 -24.33
C MET A 1 -0.93 10.98 -23.30
N LEU A 2 -0.10 11.31 -22.29
CA LEU A 2 -0.42 12.29 -21.22
C LEU A 2 -0.53 13.77 -21.63
N LYS A 3 -0.02 14.17 -22.81
CA LYS A 3 0.06 15.60 -23.20
C LYS A 3 -1.30 16.25 -23.52
N LYS A 4 -2.32 15.48 -23.91
CA LYS A 4 -3.66 16.00 -24.33
C LYS A 4 -4.73 16.06 -23.22
N LEU A 5 -4.41 15.66 -21.99
CA LEU A 5 -5.37 15.67 -20.89
C LEU A 5 -5.63 17.10 -20.37
N LYS A 6 -6.90 17.41 -20.07
CA LYS A 6 -7.29 18.64 -19.36
C LYS A 6 -6.59 18.68 -18.00
N LEU A 7 -6.24 19.88 -17.52
CA LEU A 7 -5.46 20.08 -16.29
C LEU A 7 -6.01 19.28 -15.09
N ALA A 8 -7.33 19.22 -14.94
CA ALA A 8 -8.03 18.43 -13.93
C ALA A 8 -7.66 16.95 -13.95
N HIS A 9 -7.67 16.33 -15.13
CA HIS A 9 -7.37 14.89 -15.27
C HIS A 9 -5.90 14.60 -14.98
N LYS A 10 -4.99 15.53 -15.31
CA LYS A 10 -3.57 15.40 -14.95
C LYS A 10 -3.40 15.44 -13.43
N PHE A 11 -4.12 16.34 -12.76
CA PHE A 11 -4.10 16.44 -11.30
C PHE A 11 -4.68 15.19 -10.63
N THR A 12 -5.86 14.74 -11.06
CA THR A 12 -6.49 13.50 -10.55
C THR A 12 -5.59 12.30 -10.76
N LEU A 13 -4.97 12.17 -11.94
CA LEU A 13 -4.05 11.07 -12.23
C LEU A 13 -2.84 11.10 -11.30
N PHE A 14 -2.23 12.27 -11.13
CA PHE A 14 -1.09 12.44 -10.22
C PHE A 14 -1.47 12.07 -8.78
N LEU A 15 -2.58 12.61 -8.28
CA LEU A 15 -3.07 12.30 -6.93
C LEU A 15 -3.37 10.81 -6.74
N SER A 16 -3.97 10.17 -7.75
CA SER A 16 -4.26 8.74 -7.72
C SER A 16 -2.98 7.92 -7.68
N LEU A 17 -1.96 8.29 -8.47
CA LEU A 17 -0.66 7.60 -8.44
C LEU A 17 0.01 7.72 -7.07
N VAL A 18 -0.02 8.91 -6.45
CA VAL A 18 0.53 9.12 -5.11
C VAL A 18 -0.20 8.24 -4.10
N PHE A 19 -1.53 8.23 -4.08
CA PHE A 19 -2.30 7.42 -3.14
C PHE A 19 -2.14 5.92 -3.37
N ILE A 20 -2.08 5.46 -4.62
CA ILE A 20 -1.79 4.05 -4.94
C ILE A 20 -0.41 3.67 -4.40
N ALA A 21 0.61 4.50 -4.65
CA ALA A 21 1.96 4.25 -4.11
C ALA A 21 1.95 4.21 -2.57
N SER A 22 1.24 5.12 -1.91
CA SER A 22 1.09 5.13 -0.45
C SER A 22 0.39 3.89 0.08
N ILE A 23 -0.68 3.42 -0.57
CA ILE A 23 -1.40 2.18 -0.19
C ILE A 23 -0.48 0.97 -0.36
N ILE A 24 0.27 0.88 -1.46
CA ILE A 24 1.17 -0.25 -1.70
C ILE A 24 2.28 -0.28 -0.63
N ILE A 25 2.96 0.84 -0.41
CA ILE A 25 4.05 0.92 0.58
C ILE A 25 3.50 0.66 1.98
N GLY A 26 2.42 1.33 2.37
CA GLY A 26 1.79 1.16 3.68
C GLY A 26 1.26 -0.25 3.89
N GLY A 27 0.67 -0.87 2.85
CA GLY A 27 0.17 -2.23 2.89
C GLY A 27 1.28 -3.27 3.04
N ILE A 28 2.42 -3.09 2.35
CA ILE A 28 3.59 -3.96 2.52
C ILE A 28 4.12 -3.86 3.96
N ILE A 29 4.33 -2.63 4.47
CA ILE A 29 4.83 -2.41 5.83
C ILE A 29 3.87 -3.02 6.85
N LEU A 30 2.56 -2.77 6.72
CA LEU A 30 1.55 -3.31 7.61
C LEU A 30 1.55 -4.84 7.58
N SER A 31 1.61 -5.45 6.39
CA SER A 31 1.67 -6.90 6.25
C SER A 31 2.91 -7.51 6.91
N GLN A 32 4.08 -6.87 6.77
CA GLN A 32 5.32 -7.32 7.42
C GLN A 32 5.25 -7.20 8.94
N VAL A 33 4.73 -6.07 9.45
CA VAL A 33 4.54 -5.87 10.88
C VAL A 33 3.55 -6.90 11.46
N SER A 34 2.43 -7.14 10.78
CA SER A 34 1.45 -8.16 11.19
C SER A 34 2.04 -9.56 11.18
N TYR A 35 2.89 -9.89 10.20
CA TYR A 35 3.58 -11.18 10.12
C TYR A 35 4.52 -11.39 11.32
N HIS A 36 5.42 -10.44 11.57
CA HIS A 36 6.36 -10.54 12.69
C HIS A 36 5.66 -10.54 14.06
N GLN A 37 4.55 -9.81 14.19
CA GLN A 37 3.75 -9.84 15.40
C GLN A 37 3.09 -11.21 15.61
N ALA A 38 2.56 -11.82 14.55
CA ALA A 38 1.98 -13.16 14.61
C ALA A 38 3.05 -14.20 14.99
N GLU A 39 4.21 -14.17 14.33
CA GLU A 39 5.36 -15.03 14.62
C GLU A 39 5.80 -14.91 16.09
N GLY A 40 6.00 -13.67 16.58
CA GLY A 40 6.38 -13.42 17.97
C GLY A 40 5.32 -13.91 18.97
N GLN A 41 4.04 -13.80 18.64
CA GLN A 41 2.96 -14.32 19.49
C GLN A 41 2.97 -15.86 19.55
N VAL A 42 3.20 -16.53 18.42
CA VAL A 42 3.25 -18.00 18.40
C VAL A 42 4.49 -18.50 19.15
N ALA A 43 5.64 -17.88 18.94
CA ALA A 43 6.88 -18.19 19.65
C ALA A 43 6.72 -18.01 21.17
N TYR A 44 6.12 -16.90 21.61
CA TYR A 44 5.84 -16.66 23.03
C TYR A 44 4.93 -17.75 23.63
N ASN A 45 3.86 -18.12 22.92
CA ASN A 45 2.93 -19.16 23.37
C ASN A 45 3.64 -20.52 23.50
N ALA A 46 4.45 -20.89 22.51
CA ALA A 46 5.24 -22.12 22.54
C ALA A 46 6.24 -22.13 23.70
N GLU A 47 6.95 -21.01 23.92
CA GLU A 47 7.91 -20.89 25.02
C GLU A 47 7.21 -20.98 26.40
N LEU A 48 6.05 -20.35 26.55
CA LEU A 48 5.26 -20.40 27.77
C LEU A 48 4.80 -21.83 28.08
N LEU A 49 4.28 -22.55 27.07
CA LEU A 49 3.88 -23.96 27.21
C LEU A 49 5.09 -24.84 27.56
N MET A 50 6.24 -24.58 26.95
CA MET A 50 7.47 -25.32 27.25
C MET A 50 7.94 -25.09 28.69
N LYS A 51 7.92 -23.83 29.15
CA LYS A 51 8.22 -23.48 30.55
C LYS A 51 7.24 -24.18 31.50
N MET A 52 5.95 -24.22 31.17
CA MET A 52 4.95 -24.94 31.97
C MET A 52 5.26 -26.44 32.06
N MET A 53 5.58 -27.09 30.94
CA MET A 53 5.95 -28.51 30.94
C MET A 53 7.26 -28.77 31.71
N ASN A 54 8.21 -27.85 31.64
CA ASN A 54 9.44 -27.92 32.44
C ASN A 54 9.17 -27.73 33.93
N SER A 55 8.21 -26.89 34.32
CA SER A 55 7.75 -26.79 35.71
C SER A 55 7.08 -28.08 36.19
N VAL A 56 6.26 -28.72 35.36
CA VAL A 56 5.68 -30.04 35.65
C VAL A 56 6.77 -31.09 35.84
N LYS A 57 7.77 -31.11 34.96
CA LYS A 57 8.93 -32.01 35.07
C LYS A 57 9.69 -31.77 36.38
N SER A 58 9.95 -30.50 36.70
CA SER A 58 10.64 -30.08 37.92
C SER A 58 9.88 -30.57 39.15
N TYR A 59 8.58 -30.26 39.26
CA TYR A 59 7.73 -30.73 40.36
C TYR A 59 7.71 -32.26 40.48
N THR A 60 7.63 -32.98 39.35
CA THR A 60 7.65 -34.44 39.35
C THR A 60 8.98 -34.95 39.90
N ASN A 61 10.11 -34.37 39.50
CA ASN A 61 11.43 -34.79 39.96
C ASN A 61 11.70 -34.44 41.44
N THR A 62 11.23 -33.28 41.92
CA THR A 62 11.55 -32.79 43.27
C THR A 62 10.57 -33.29 44.33
N GLU A 63 9.28 -33.36 44.01
CA GLU A 63 8.23 -33.67 45.00
C GLU A 63 7.67 -35.09 44.83
N VAL A 64 7.42 -35.53 43.59
CA VAL A 64 6.72 -36.80 43.33
C VAL A 64 7.67 -37.99 43.37
N ARG A 65 8.78 -37.91 42.62
CA ARG A 65 9.74 -38.99 42.43
C ARG A 65 10.32 -39.51 43.75
N PRO A 66 10.75 -38.68 44.72
CA PRO A 66 11.32 -39.19 45.98
C PRO A 66 10.34 -40.05 46.79
N LEU A 67 9.03 -39.80 46.66
CA LEU A 67 7.98 -40.56 47.36
C LEU A 67 7.72 -41.92 46.69
N LEU A 68 7.95 -42.02 45.37
CA LEU A 68 7.63 -43.20 44.57
C LEU A 68 8.85 -44.09 44.27
N ASP A 69 10.06 -43.53 44.21
CA ASP A 69 11.32 -44.28 43.93
C ASP A 69 11.51 -45.52 44.84
N PRO A 70 11.22 -45.47 46.16
CA PRO A 70 11.31 -46.65 47.02
C PRO A 70 10.36 -47.80 46.63
N LEU A 71 9.29 -47.50 45.88
CA LEU A 71 8.29 -48.46 45.42
C LEU A 71 8.64 -49.06 44.05
N VAL A 72 9.34 -48.31 43.19
CA VAL A 72 9.70 -48.74 41.81
C VAL A 72 10.46 -50.08 41.78
N ASN A 73 11.32 -50.32 42.76
CA ASN A 73 12.10 -51.56 42.88
C ASN A 73 11.33 -52.70 43.57
N LYS A 74 10.19 -52.41 44.19
CA LYS A 74 9.37 -53.39 44.94
C LYS A 74 8.17 -53.88 44.15
N GLN A 75 7.76 -53.14 43.12
CA GLN A 75 6.59 -53.47 42.30
C GLN A 75 6.98 -54.32 41.08
N PRO A 76 6.12 -55.27 40.66
CA PRO A 76 6.36 -56.10 39.48
C PRO A 76 6.21 -55.32 38.16
N LYS A 77 5.41 -54.24 38.15
CA LYS A 77 5.23 -53.34 37.01
C LYS A 77 5.87 -51.99 37.30
N PHE A 78 6.41 -51.36 36.27
CA PHE A 78 6.93 -50.00 36.38
C PHE A 78 5.81 -49.02 36.76
N ILE A 79 6.18 -47.95 37.48
CA ILE A 79 5.28 -46.87 37.87
C ILE A 79 5.68 -45.64 37.04
N PRO A 80 5.04 -45.36 35.89
CA PRO A 80 5.48 -44.31 34.97
C PRO A 80 5.44 -42.90 35.59
N GLN A 81 4.61 -42.68 36.60
CA GLN A 81 4.45 -41.41 37.31
C GLN A 81 5.74 -40.96 38.04
N THR A 82 6.74 -41.84 38.19
CA THR A 82 8.06 -41.45 38.70
C THR A 82 8.92 -40.70 37.68
N ILE A 83 8.54 -40.74 36.39
CA ILE A 83 9.28 -40.14 35.29
C ILE A 83 8.66 -38.80 34.91
N ALA A 84 9.43 -37.72 35.05
CA ALA A 84 9.02 -36.36 34.72
C ALA A 84 8.47 -36.19 33.29
N THR A 85 9.08 -36.84 32.29
CA THR A 85 8.61 -36.83 30.90
C THR A 85 7.23 -37.46 30.75
N TYR A 86 6.93 -38.53 31.50
CA TYR A 86 5.60 -39.15 31.49
C TYR A 86 4.53 -38.17 32.00
N SER A 87 4.79 -37.50 33.14
CA SER A 87 3.87 -36.51 33.70
C SER A 87 3.63 -35.33 32.75
N ALA A 88 4.69 -34.76 32.18
CA ALA A 88 4.59 -33.67 31.21
C ALA A 88 3.75 -34.08 30.00
N ARG A 89 4.02 -35.26 29.43
CA ARG A 89 3.25 -35.76 28.28
C ARG A 89 1.78 -35.97 28.65
N LYS A 90 1.46 -36.64 29.77
CA LYS A 90 0.07 -36.88 30.17
C LYS A 90 -0.71 -35.60 30.48
N ILE A 91 -0.06 -34.60 31.06
CA ILE A 91 -0.68 -33.30 31.29
C ILE A 91 -0.92 -32.58 29.95
N PHE A 92 0.05 -32.62 29.03
CA PHE A 92 -0.13 -32.00 27.72
C PHE A 92 -1.18 -32.73 26.87
N GLU A 93 -1.23 -34.07 26.89
CA GLU A 93 -2.31 -34.85 26.28
C GLU A 93 -3.69 -34.41 26.80
N SER A 94 -3.80 -34.07 28.10
CA SER A 94 -5.04 -33.52 28.66
C SER A 94 -5.41 -32.14 28.11
N ILE A 95 -4.43 -31.35 27.67
CA ILE A 95 -4.65 -30.08 26.97
C ILE A 95 -5.12 -30.38 25.54
N SER A 96 -4.39 -31.24 24.81
CA SER A 96 -4.71 -31.63 23.44
C SER A 96 -6.04 -32.39 23.31
N ASN A 97 -6.58 -32.96 24.39
CA ASN A 97 -7.92 -33.55 24.37
C ASN A 97 -9.06 -32.52 24.35
N GLN A 98 -8.75 -31.24 24.56
CA GLN A 98 -9.73 -30.15 24.44
C GLN A 98 -9.81 -29.71 22.98
N SER A 99 -11.03 -29.55 22.44
CA SER A 99 -11.23 -29.23 21.02
C SER A 99 -10.54 -27.94 20.57
N GLU A 100 -10.33 -26.98 21.47
CA GLU A 100 -9.62 -25.72 21.18
C GLU A 100 -8.11 -25.92 20.98
N TYR A 101 -7.52 -26.95 21.60
CA TYR A 101 -6.07 -27.19 21.62
C TYR A 101 -5.67 -28.52 20.98
N GLN A 102 -6.57 -29.17 20.25
CA GLN A 102 -6.36 -30.52 19.70
C GLN A 102 -5.15 -30.65 18.77
N ASP A 103 -4.79 -29.55 18.09
CA ASP A 103 -3.69 -29.53 17.14
C ASP A 103 -2.36 -29.10 17.79
N TYR A 104 -2.36 -28.82 19.10
CA TYR A 104 -1.13 -28.59 19.86
C TYR A 104 -0.48 -29.93 20.19
N LEU A 105 0.83 -30.01 20.00
CA LEU A 105 1.61 -31.20 20.32
C LEU A 105 2.82 -30.84 21.17
N TYR A 106 3.10 -31.68 22.17
CA TYR A 106 4.31 -31.67 22.97
C TYR A 106 4.96 -33.05 22.90
N LYS A 107 6.26 -33.08 22.69
CA LYS A 107 7.01 -34.33 22.63
C LYS A 107 8.44 -34.16 23.14
N ASP A 108 8.89 -35.11 23.93
CA ASP A 108 10.32 -35.34 24.16
C ASP A 108 10.78 -36.38 23.13
N ALA A 109 11.15 -35.93 21.93
CA ALA A 109 11.52 -36.81 20.83
C ALA A 109 12.98 -37.30 20.98
N VAL A 110 13.20 -38.60 20.96
CA VAL A 110 14.51 -39.22 21.20
C VAL A 110 14.81 -40.22 20.07
N LEU A 111 16.09 -40.34 19.68
CA LEU A 111 16.51 -41.30 18.65
C LEU A 111 16.29 -42.76 19.10
N ASN A 112 16.54 -43.05 20.37
CA ASN A 112 16.30 -44.36 20.97
C ASN A 112 15.51 -44.20 22.29
N PRO A 113 14.17 -44.04 22.24
CA PRO A 113 13.34 -43.83 23.42
C PRO A 113 12.95 -45.14 24.10
N THR A 114 12.65 -45.09 25.41
CA THR A 114 12.02 -46.23 26.11
C THR A 114 10.57 -46.43 25.65
N ASN A 115 9.82 -45.34 25.43
CA ASN A 115 8.46 -45.40 24.89
C ASN A 115 8.49 -45.18 23.37
N PRO A 116 7.95 -46.10 22.55
CA PRO A 116 7.92 -45.94 21.10
C PRO A 116 7.25 -44.65 20.59
N GLU A 117 6.27 -44.10 21.32
CA GLU A 117 5.62 -42.83 20.94
C GLU A 117 6.58 -41.63 20.97
N ASP A 118 7.67 -41.72 21.74
CA ASP A 118 8.68 -40.67 21.85
C ASP A 118 9.76 -40.79 20.75
N LYS A 119 9.59 -41.70 19.77
CA LYS A 119 10.56 -41.91 18.68
C LYS A 119 10.58 -40.68 17.77
N ALA A 120 11.78 -40.13 17.56
CA ALA A 120 11.97 -39.00 16.68
C ALA A 120 11.48 -39.29 15.24
N ASN A 121 10.67 -38.38 14.68
CA ASN A 121 10.34 -38.35 13.26
C ASN A 121 11.51 -37.73 12.45
N GLU A 122 11.31 -37.52 11.15
CA GLU A 122 12.36 -36.99 10.26
C GLU A 122 12.84 -35.59 10.67
N LEU A 123 11.91 -34.64 10.90
CA LEU A 123 12.24 -33.28 11.36
C LEU A 123 12.93 -33.29 12.71
N GLU A 124 12.40 -34.04 13.67
CA GLU A 124 12.97 -34.17 15.02
C GLU A 124 14.38 -34.77 14.97
N THR A 125 14.60 -35.77 14.10
CA THR A 125 15.91 -36.38 13.89
C THR A 125 16.90 -35.38 13.30
N GLU A 126 16.48 -34.56 12.35
CA GLU A 126 17.31 -33.49 11.79
C GLU A 126 17.70 -32.47 12.87
N LEU A 127 16.74 -32.01 13.67
CA LEU A 127 16.99 -31.09 14.78
C LEU A 127 17.98 -31.69 15.80
N ILE A 128 17.83 -32.98 16.13
CA ILE A 128 18.77 -33.68 17.02
C ILE A 128 20.18 -33.71 16.43
N ASN A 129 20.33 -33.95 15.13
CA ASN A 129 21.64 -33.94 14.48
C ASN A 129 22.27 -32.54 14.49
N GLN A 130 21.48 -31.49 14.23
CA GLN A 130 21.93 -30.11 14.32
C GLN A 130 22.38 -29.76 15.74
N PHE A 131 21.62 -30.14 16.77
CA PHE A 131 22.03 -29.95 18.16
C PHE A 131 23.28 -30.73 18.54
N ASN A 132 23.47 -31.94 18.01
CA ASN A 132 24.71 -32.69 18.20
C ASN A 132 25.91 -32.00 17.57
N GLN A 133 25.73 -31.38 16.39
CA GLN A 133 26.77 -30.60 15.75
C GLN A 133 27.12 -29.36 16.58
N GLU A 134 26.13 -28.54 16.96
CA GLU A 134 26.33 -27.35 17.78
C GLU A 134 26.97 -27.68 19.14
N PHE A 135 26.52 -28.76 19.79
CA PHE A 135 27.12 -29.25 21.03
C PHE A 135 28.59 -29.64 20.84
N SER A 136 28.95 -30.21 19.68
CA SER A 136 30.34 -30.58 19.39
C SER A 136 31.23 -29.36 19.11
N GLU A 137 30.65 -28.27 18.63
CA GLU A 137 31.34 -27.00 18.37
C GLU A 137 31.50 -26.16 19.65
N ASP A 138 30.41 -25.92 20.39
CA ASP A 138 30.42 -25.23 21.69
C ASP A 138 29.28 -25.73 22.61
N PRO A 139 29.58 -26.62 23.58
CA PRO A 139 28.59 -27.13 24.52
C PRO A 139 27.87 -26.07 25.36
N ASN A 140 28.44 -24.86 25.48
CA ASN A 140 27.88 -23.78 26.30
C ASN A 140 27.02 -22.80 25.49
N ASN A 141 26.95 -22.95 24.16
CA ASN A 141 26.28 -22.02 23.27
C ASN A 141 25.41 -22.73 22.23
N ILE A 142 24.42 -23.48 22.71
CA ILE A 142 23.43 -24.17 21.88
C ILE A 142 22.16 -23.32 21.86
N GLN A 143 21.71 -22.95 20.67
CA GLN A 143 20.59 -22.05 20.50
C GLN A 143 19.31 -22.84 20.32
N ASP A 144 18.22 -22.38 20.94
CA ASP A 144 16.89 -22.92 20.67
C ASP A 144 16.58 -22.81 19.17
N LYS A 145 15.95 -23.85 18.60
CA LYS A 145 15.54 -23.86 17.20
C LYS A 145 14.05 -23.66 17.10
N TYR A 146 13.62 -22.86 16.14
CA TYR A 146 12.22 -22.61 15.87
C TYR A 146 12.03 -22.28 14.41
N ASP A 147 10.95 -22.79 13.82
CA ASP A 147 10.56 -22.47 12.45
C ASP A 147 9.10 -22.91 12.22
N PHE A 148 8.62 -22.66 11.01
CA PHE A 148 7.36 -23.19 10.50
C PHE A 148 7.56 -24.57 9.90
N THR A 149 6.56 -25.42 10.07
CA THR A 149 6.52 -26.75 9.48
C THR A 149 5.09 -27.15 9.16
N THR A 150 4.93 -28.17 8.34
CA THR A 150 3.63 -28.78 8.07
C THR A 150 3.55 -30.09 8.85
N THR A 151 2.60 -30.16 9.77
CA THR A 151 2.23 -31.37 10.50
C THR A 151 1.03 -32.04 9.81
N GLU A 152 0.64 -33.23 10.27
CA GLU A 152 -0.59 -33.90 9.80
C GLU A 152 -1.86 -33.06 10.03
N THR A 153 -1.82 -32.13 10.99
CA THR A 153 -2.92 -31.23 11.37
C THR A 153 -2.89 -29.88 10.64
N GLY A 154 -1.82 -29.57 9.90
CA GLY A 154 -1.68 -28.35 9.09
C GLY A 154 -0.40 -27.56 9.38
N GLU A 155 -0.42 -26.26 9.09
CA GLU A 155 0.73 -25.39 9.38
C GLU A 155 0.88 -25.17 10.89
N SER A 156 2.07 -25.46 11.38
CA SER A 156 2.45 -25.30 12.78
C SER A 156 3.78 -24.58 12.89
N PHE A 157 3.93 -23.78 13.94
CA PHE A 157 5.21 -23.27 14.39
C PHE A 157 5.76 -24.20 15.46
N TYR A 158 7.05 -24.53 15.41
CA TYR A 158 7.68 -25.34 16.46
C TYR A 158 8.73 -24.55 17.24
N VAL A 159 8.90 -24.91 18.51
CA VAL A 159 10.07 -24.54 19.32
C VAL A 159 10.71 -25.82 19.84
N ALA A 160 12.02 -25.93 19.65
CA ALA A 160 12.82 -27.12 19.88
C ALA A 160 14.02 -26.80 20.77
N ARG A 161 14.25 -27.63 21.80
CA ARG A 161 15.40 -27.55 22.70
C ARG A 161 16.10 -28.90 22.82
N PRO A 162 17.45 -28.93 22.92
CA PRO A 162 18.16 -30.19 23.07
C PRO A 162 17.86 -30.84 24.43
N ILE A 163 17.71 -32.16 24.44
CA ILE A 163 17.68 -32.96 25.66
C ILE A 163 19.09 -33.50 25.90
N ILE A 164 19.79 -32.92 26.86
CA ILE A 164 21.16 -33.30 27.23
C ILE A 164 21.13 -34.03 28.58
N ILE A 165 21.72 -35.22 28.62
CA ILE A 165 21.81 -36.00 29.86
C ILE A 165 22.96 -35.47 30.72
N THR A 166 22.65 -34.58 31.66
CA THR A 166 23.66 -33.99 32.57
C THR A 166 23.75 -34.70 33.92
N ASP A 167 22.73 -35.48 34.28
CA ASP A 167 22.68 -36.23 35.54
C ASP A 167 23.02 -37.72 35.34
N GLN A 168 24.05 -38.20 36.04
CA GLN A 168 24.47 -39.60 36.06
C GLN A 168 23.35 -40.54 36.54
N THR A 169 22.38 -40.06 37.33
CA THR A 169 21.28 -40.90 37.81
C THR A 169 20.38 -41.40 36.67
N CYS A 170 20.31 -40.68 35.55
CA CYS A 170 19.59 -41.10 34.35
C CYS A 170 20.13 -42.44 33.80
N LEU A 171 21.46 -42.66 33.90
CA LEU A 171 22.13 -43.85 33.40
C LEU A 171 21.84 -45.11 34.25
N LYS A 172 21.23 -44.96 35.44
CA LYS A 172 20.72 -46.11 36.20
C LYS A 172 19.59 -46.83 35.46
N CYS A 173 18.81 -46.09 34.67
CA CYS A 173 17.71 -46.65 33.88
C CYS A 173 18.05 -46.73 32.38
N HIS A 174 18.87 -45.81 31.86
CA HIS A 174 19.17 -45.68 30.43
C HIS A 174 20.60 -46.05 30.02
N GLY A 175 21.40 -46.56 30.95
CA GLY A 175 22.74 -47.07 30.69
C GLY A 175 22.71 -48.46 30.05
N LYS A 176 23.24 -49.46 30.74
CA LYS A 176 23.20 -50.87 30.29
C LYS A 176 21.89 -51.55 30.69
N PRO A 177 21.25 -52.35 29.80
CA PRO A 177 20.01 -53.05 30.12
C PRO A 177 20.11 -53.96 31.35
N GLU A 178 21.27 -54.55 31.62
CA GLU A 178 21.47 -55.48 32.74
C GLU A 178 21.48 -54.78 34.10
N ALA A 179 21.78 -53.47 34.12
CA ALA A 179 21.83 -52.66 35.33
C ALA A 179 20.49 -51.95 35.64
N ALA A 180 19.55 -52.00 34.71
CA ALA A 180 18.28 -51.30 34.83
C ALA A 180 17.32 -51.98 35.83
N PRO A 181 16.43 -51.22 36.48
CA PRO A 181 15.38 -51.80 37.33
C PRO A 181 14.57 -52.87 36.60
N LYS A 182 14.35 -54.01 37.26
CA LYS A 182 13.60 -55.15 36.67
C LYS A 182 12.19 -54.76 36.22
N SER A 183 11.57 -53.80 36.90
CA SER A 183 10.24 -53.28 36.55
C SER A 183 10.23 -52.56 35.20
N ILE A 184 11.28 -51.80 34.86
CA ILE A 184 11.43 -51.17 33.53
C ILE A 184 11.55 -52.24 32.45
N ILE A 185 12.43 -53.22 32.66
CA ILE A 185 12.65 -54.32 31.71
C ILE A 185 11.36 -55.12 31.49
N ALA A 186 10.59 -55.38 32.55
CA ALA A 186 9.33 -56.09 32.47
C ALA A 186 8.24 -55.29 31.72
N SER A 187 8.28 -53.96 31.80
CA SER A 187 7.29 -53.07 31.16
C SER A 187 7.64 -52.69 29.72
N TYR A 188 8.91 -52.50 29.39
CA TYR A 188 9.35 -51.94 28.10
C TYR A 188 10.35 -52.81 27.34
N GLY A 189 10.81 -53.91 27.92
CA GLY A 189 11.83 -54.77 27.32
C GLY A 189 13.26 -54.23 27.47
N LYS A 190 14.19 -54.78 26.68
CA LYS A 190 15.64 -54.46 26.74
C LYS A 190 16.18 -53.79 25.46
N GLU A 191 15.35 -53.69 24.43
CA GLU A 191 15.80 -53.29 23.09
C GLU A 191 15.97 -51.77 22.95
N ASN A 192 15.06 -50.98 23.52
CA ASN A 192 15.02 -49.53 23.32
C ASN A 192 15.23 -48.76 24.63
N GLY A 193 15.69 -47.51 24.52
CA GLY A 193 15.85 -46.61 25.66
C GLY A 193 17.10 -46.85 26.51
N PHE A 194 18.11 -47.53 25.95
CA PHE A 194 19.40 -47.81 26.60
C PHE A 194 20.56 -47.25 25.78
N GLY A 195 21.76 -47.23 26.38
CA GLY A 195 22.98 -46.75 25.74
C GLY A 195 23.11 -45.22 25.70
N TRP A 196 22.38 -44.51 26.56
CA TRP A 196 22.53 -43.05 26.67
C TRP A 196 23.89 -42.70 27.27
N GLU A 197 24.44 -41.58 26.84
CA GLU A 197 25.75 -41.08 27.26
C GLU A 197 25.59 -39.80 28.08
N LEU A 198 26.43 -39.63 29.10
CA LEU A 198 26.47 -38.39 29.89
C LEU A 198 27.03 -37.25 29.04
N ASN A 199 26.47 -36.05 29.19
CA ASN A 199 26.82 -34.82 28.49
C ASN A 199 26.74 -34.97 26.97
N LYS A 200 25.68 -35.61 26.48
CA LYS A 200 25.40 -35.74 25.05
C LYS A 200 23.93 -35.43 24.75
N PRO A 201 23.61 -34.69 23.67
CA PRO A 201 22.25 -34.55 23.19
C PRO A 201 21.72 -35.90 22.69
N ILE A 202 20.64 -36.38 23.30
CA ILE A 202 20.01 -37.67 22.93
C ILE A 202 18.70 -37.48 22.16
N GLY A 203 18.16 -36.26 22.19
CA GLY A 203 16.80 -35.96 21.77
C GLY A 203 16.53 -34.46 21.75
N VAL A 204 15.29 -34.12 21.44
CA VAL A 204 14.76 -32.76 21.39
C VAL A 204 13.43 -32.70 22.14
N GLN A 205 13.30 -31.70 23.02
CA GLN A 205 12.01 -31.30 23.56
C GLN A 205 11.39 -30.34 22.55
N ILE A 206 10.25 -30.71 21.98
CA ILE A 206 9.59 -29.94 20.93
C ILE A 206 8.13 -29.67 21.28
N ILE A 207 7.69 -28.45 21.00
CA ILE A 207 6.27 -28.05 21.01
C ILE A 207 5.90 -27.60 19.61
N TYR A 208 4.76 -28.09 19.12
CA TYR A 208 4.11 -27.61 17.91
C TYR A 208 2.87 -26.82 18.30
N VAL A 209 2.78 -25.59 17.81
CA VAL A 209 1.66 -24.68 17.99
C VAL A 209 1.03 -24.41 16.63
N PRO A 210 -0.28 -24.66 16.45
CA PRO A 210 -0.99 -24.30 15.22
C PRO A 210 -0.82 -22.81 14.90
N SER A 211 -0.24 -22.49 13.76
CA SER A 211 0.05 -21.10 13.38
C SER A 211 -1.06 -20.50 12.52
N GLU A 212 -1.75 -21.32 11.72
CA GLU A 212 -2.63 -20.82 10.65
C GLU A 212 -3.70 -19.83 11.17
N GLN A 213 -4.36 -20.13 12.29
CA GLN A 213 -5.38 -19.24 12.85
C GLN A 213 -4.82 -17.88 13.32
N ILE A 214 -3.59 -17.87 13.84
CA ILE A 214 -2.92 -16.64 14.33
C ILE A 214 -2.54 -15.76 13.14
N PHE A 215 -1.99 -16.37 12.08
CA PHE A 215 -1.62 -15.66 10.86
C PHE A 215 -2.83 -15.22 10.04
N GLN A 216 -3.88 -16.04 9.94
CA GLN A 216 -5.16 -15.65 9.32
C GLN A 216 -5.74 -14.41 9.98
N LYS A 217 -5.83 -14.37 11.31
CA LYS A 217 -6.29 -13.18 12.03
C LYS A 217 -5.43 -11.94 11.71
N GLY A 218 -4.11 -12.10 11.62
CA GLY A 218 -3.21 -11.03 11.19
C GLY A 218 -3.49 -10.53 9.77
N ARG A 219 -3.69 -11.46 8.82
CA ARG A 219 -4.05 -11.15 7.42
C ARG A 219 -5.40 -10.45 7.31
N ASP A 220 -6.40 -10.92 8.06
CA ASP A 220 -7.75 -10.35 8.07
C ASP A 220 -7.74 -8.90 8.56
N LEU A 221 -7.09 -8.64 9.71
CA LEU A 221 -6.96 -7.29 10.26
C LEU A 221 -6.18 -6.36 9.33
N SER A 222 -5.10 -6.85 8.72
CA SER A 222 -4.32 -6.09 7.74
C SER A 222 -5.15 -5.76 6.49
N SER A 223 -5.87 -6.74 5.93
CA SER A 223 -6.73 -6.54 4.76
C SER A 223 -7.88 -5.57 5.02
N LEU A 224 -8.50 -5.64 6.21
CA LEU A 224 -9.55 -4.72 6.64
C LEU A 224 -9.00 -3.30 6.75
N THR A 225 -7.82 -3.14 7.34
CA THR A 225 -7.15 -1.84 7.47
C THR A 225 -6.83 -1.25 6.10
N ILE A 226 -6.25 -2.04 5.19
CA ILE A 226 -5.98 -1.63 3.80
C ILE A 226 -7.28 -1.22 3.10
N GLY A 227 -8.36 -2.00 3.29
CA GLY A 227 -9.68 -1.70 2.75
C GLY A 227 -10.22 -0.34 3.22
N ILE A 228 -10.09 -0.03 4.51
CA ILE A 228 -10.48 1.26 5.08
C ILE A 228 -9.67 2.40 4.44
N PHE A 229 -8.36 2.24 4.27
CA PHE A 229 -7.52 3.24 3.61
C PHE A 229 -7.91 3.46 2.14
N ILE A 230 -8.22 2.40 1.40
CA ILE A 230 -8.70 2.50 0.01
C ILE A 230 -9.99 3.32 -0.06
N VAL A 231 -10.96 3.03 0.81
CA VAL A 231 -12.23 3.77 0.86
C VAL A 231 -11.98 5.24 1.22
N MET A 232 -11.17 5.51 2.23
CA MET A 232 -10.85 6.87 2.66
C MET A 232 -10.16 7.68 1.55
N PHE A 233 -9.16 7.11 0.88
CA PHE A 233 -8.49 7.78 -0.24
C PHE A 233 -9.42 7.98 -1.44
N THR A 234 -10.32 7.03 -1.71
CA THR A 234 -11.34 7.18 -2.75
C THR A 234 -12.25 8.37 -2.47
N ILE A 235 -12.75 8.50 -1.23
CA ILE A 235 -13.55 9.65 -0.79
C ILE A 235 -12.73 10.95 -0.93
N ALA A 236 -11.46 10.95 -0.51
CA ALA A 236 -10.59 12.11 -0.63
C ALA A 236 -10.38 12.55 -2.10
N ILE A 237 -10.13 11.62 -3.02
CA ILE A 237 -10.00 11.91 -4.46
C ILE A 237 -11.30 12.55 -4.97
N ILE A 238 -12.46 12.00 -4.61
CA ILE A 238 -13.77 12.54 -5.04
C ILE A 238 -13.94 13.97 -4.53
N LEU A 239 -13.74 14.20 -3.23
CA LEU A 239 -13.90 15.52 -2.61
C LEU A 239 -12.95 16.56 -3.22
N ILE A 240 -11.67 16.20 -3.41
CA ILE A 240 -10.68 17.10 -4.02
C ILE A 240 -11.07 17.42 -5.47
N ASN A 241 -11.52 16.44 -6.25
CA ASN A 241 -11.97 16.67 -7.62
C ASN A 241 -13.20 17.59 -7.69
N LEU A 242 -14.17 17.42 -6.78
CA LEU A 242 -15.33 18.31 -6.68
C LEU A 242 -14.90 19.74 -6.32
N LEU A 243 -13.99 19.88 -5.37
CA LEU A 243 -13.47 21.17 -4.91
C LEU A 243 -12.71 21.89 -6.02
N ILE A 244 -11.79 21.21 -6.72
CA ILE A 244 -11.04 21.79 -7.85
C ILE A 244 -11.99 22.20 -8.98
N LYS A 245 -13.00 21.38 -9.28
CA LYS A 245 -13.98 21.71 -10.33
C LYS A 245 -14.73 22.99 -10.01
N GLY A 246 -15.29 23.09 -8.80
CA GLY A 246 -16.10 24.25 -8.40
C GLY A 246 -15.29 25.52 -8.14
N ILE A 247 -14.15 25.40 -7.45
CA ILE A 247 -13.37 26.58 -7.02
C ILE A 247 -12.47 27.10 -8.15
N VAL A 248 -11.87 26.22 -8.96
CA VAL A 248 -10.83 26.61 -9.91
C VAL A 248 -11.33 26.52 -11.35
N ILE A 249 -11.76 25.34 -11.80
CA ILE A 249 -12.03 25.09 -13.22
C ILE A 249 -13.19 25.94 -13.72
N ASP A 250 -14.31 25.92 -13.02
CA ASP A 250 -15.52 26.62 -13.46
C ASP A 250 -15.35 28.15 -13.40
N LYS A 251 -14.48 28.67 -12.52
CA LYS A 251 -14.14 30.09 -12.44
C LYS A 251 -13.18 30.56 -13.55
N ILE A 252 -12.23 29.73 -13.98
CA ILE A 252 -11.25 30.09 -15.04
C ILE A 252 -11.84 29.91 -16.46
N ARG A 253 -12.82 29.02 -16.63
CA ARG A 253 -13.39 28.67 -17.94
C ARG A 253 -13.91 29.86 -18.76
N PRO A 254 -14.64 30.82 -18.18
CA PRO A 254 -15.13 32.00 -18.90
C PRO A 254 -13.98 32.86 -19.44
N MET A 255 -12.93 33.09 -18.64
CA MET A 255 -11.72 33.84 -19.06
C MET A 255 -11.07 33.21 -20.28
N SER A 256 -10.87 31.88 -20.24
CA SER A 256 -10.24 31.15 -21.35
C SER A 256 -11.07 31.21 -22.63
N ARG A 257 -12.41 31.14 -22.53
CA ARG A 257 -13.31 31.21 -23.69
C ARG A 257 -13.36 32.61 -24.28
N LEU A 258 -13.46 33.62 -23.42
CA LEU A 258 -13.46 35.02 -23.84
C LEU A 258 -12.15 35.38 -24.56
N ALA A 259 -11.00 34.97 -24.01
CA ALA A 259 -9.70 35.16 -24.66
C ALA A 259 -9.63 34.48 -26.03
N GLN A 260 -10.22 33.29 -26.17
CA GLN A 260 -10.25 32.56 -27.45
C GLN A 260 -11.14 33.27 -28.49
N LYS A 261 -12.30 33.80 -28.07
CA LYS A 261 -13.19 34.59 -28.94
C LYS A 261 -12.54 35.91 -29.38
N ILE A 262 -11.90 36.63 -28.46
CA ILE A 262 -11.11 37.84 -28.76
C ILE A 262 -10.06 37.52 -29.83
N ARG A 263 -9.29 36.44 -29.66
CA ARG A 263 -8.23 36.05 -30.59
C ARG A 263 -8.77 35.70 -31.98
N ASN A 264 -9.91 35.03 -32.06
CA ASN A 264 -10.51 34.60 -33.32
C ASN A 264 -11.37 35.70 -34.00
N ASP A 265 -11.45 36.90 -33.40
CA ASP A 265 -12.32 38.01 -33.80
C ASP A 265 -13.84 37.66 -33.81
N GLU A 266 -14.24 36.67 -33.02
CA GLU A 266 -15.62 36.18 -32.86
C GLU A 266 -16.40 36.91 -31.75
N LEU A 267 -15.92 38.08 -31.32
CA LEU A 267 -16.59 38.90 -30.31
C LEU A 267 -17.93 39.41 -30.85
N SER A 268 -19.01 39.24 -30.06
CA SER A 268 -20.31 39.84 -30.35
C SER A 268 -20.21 41.38 -30.40
N PRO A 269 -20.98 42.07 -31.26
CA PRO A 269 -21.05 43.54 -31.37
C PRO A 269 -21.82 44.25 -30.24
N ASP A 270 -22.40 43.49 -29.29
CA ASP A 270 -22.79 44.00 -27.96
C ASP A 270 -22.14 43.17 -26.81
N PRO A 271 -21.37 43.79 -25.89
CA PRO A 271 -20.71 43.05 -24.80
C PRO A 271 -21.70 42.53 -23.75
N MET A 272 -22.89 43.12 -23.61
CA MET A 272 -23.92 42.66 -22.69
C MET A 272 -24.58 41.34 -23.15
N THR A 273 -24.53 41.06 -24.45
CA THR A 273 -25.03 39.80 -25.02
C THR A 273 -24.06 38.62 -24.83
N GLU A 274 -22.85 38.87 -24.34
CA GLU A 274 -21.80 37.86 -24.23
C GLU A 274 -21.93 37.03 -22.93
N PRO A 275 -22.35 35.75 -22.99
CA PRO A 275 -22.65 34.96 -21.79
C PRO A 275 -21.41 34.64 -20.94
N ASP A 276 -20.21 34.70 -21.54
CA ASP A 276 -18.96 34.50 -20.82
C ASP A 276 -18.57 35.75 -19.99
N ILE A 277 -18.96 36.97 -20.41
CA ILE A 277 -18.77 38.21 -19.64
C ILE A 277 -19.67 38.21 -18.40
N GLN A 278 -20.94 37.82 -18.54
CA GLN A 278 -21.86 37.72 -17.39
C GLN A 278 -21.39 36.70 -16.34
N LYS A 279 -20.78 35.60 -16.78
CA LYS A 279 -20.17 34.62 -15.87
C LYS A 279 -18.89 35.17 -15.23
N LEU A 280 -18.11 35.94 -15.96
CA LEU A 280 -16.90 36.60 -15.47
C LEU A 280 -17.23 37.59 -14.34
N GLU A 281 -18.27 38.40 -14.51
CA GLU A 281 -18.73 39.37 -13.50
C GLU A 281 -19.12 38.69 -12.17
N LYS A 282 -19.76 37.51 -12.25
CA LYS A 282 -20.05 36.70 -11.06
C LYS A 282 -18.79 36.21 -10.35
N VAL A 283 -17.74 35.88 -11.10
CA VAL A 283 -16.44 35.47 -10.53
C VAL A 283 -15.70 36.68 -9.94
N ALA A 284 -15.77 37.84 -10.59
CA ALA A 284 -15.15 39.10 -10.18
C ALA A 284 -15.67 39.65 -8.84
N LYS A 285 -16.86 39.22 -8.39
CA LYS A 285 -17.41 39.53 -7.06
C LYS A 285 -16.69 38.80 -5.93
N ASN A 286 -15.91 37.76 -6.23
CA ASN A 286 -15.14 37.06 -5.21
C ASN A 286 -13.92 37.88 -4.74
N GLY A 287 -13.59 37.75 -3.47
CA GLY A 287 -12.41 38.38 -2.86
C GLY A 287 -11.10 37.60 -3.01
N ASP A 288 -11.15 36.42 -3.65
CA ASP A 288 -10.00 35.55 -3.88
C ASP A 288 -9.14 36.00 -5.08
N GLU A 289 -7.97 35.36 -5.27
CA GLU A 289 -7.03 35.65 -6.36
C GLU A 289 -7.70 35.48 -7.73
N LEU A 290 -8.63 34.52 -7.86
CA LEU A 290 -9.39 34.28 -9.09
C LEU A 290 -10.39 35.41 -9.36
N GLY A 291 -11.01 35.97 -8.32
CA GLY A 291 -11.85 37.17 -8.43
C GLY A 291 -11.05 38.41 -8.81
N HIS A 292 -9.83 38.58 -8.27
CA HIS A 292 -8.93 39.65 -8.70
C HIS A 292 -8.55 39.51 -10.18
N LEU A 293 -8.17 38.30 -10.62
CA LEU A 293 -7.86 38.04 -12.03
C LEU A 293 -9.07 38.27 -12.94
N ALA A 294 -10.28 37.90 -12.51
CA ALA A 294 -11.52 38.15 -13.23
C ALA A 294 -11.75 39.64 -13.49
N ARG A 295 -11.54 40.49 -12.46
CA ARG A 295 -11.66 41.95 -12.58
C ARG A 295 -10.67 42.54 -13.60
N ILE A 296 -9.42 42.07 -13.59
CA ILE A 296 -8.42 42.50 -14.57
C ILE A 296 -8.84 42.07 -15.98
N PHE A 297 -9.30 40.83 -16.15
CA PHE A 297 -9.76 40.33 -17.44
C PHE A 297 -10.98 41.09 -17.96
N GLU A 298 -11.90 41.47 -17.09
CA GLU A 298 -13.06 42.30 -17.41
C GLU A 298 -12.63 43.68 -17.93
N GLN A 299 -11.71 44.35 -17.22
CA GLN A 299 -11.17 45.65 -17.65
C GLN A 299 -10.47 45.55 -19.01
N MET A 300 -9.68 44.50 -19.24
CA MET A 300 -9.04 44.27 -20.53
C MET A 300 -10.05 44.01 -21.65
N ALA A 301 -11.07 43.19 -21.40
CA ALA A 301 -12.11 42.89 -22.37
C ALA A 301 -12.86 44.16 -22.78
N ASN A 302 -13.25 44.99 -21.81
CA ASN A 302 -13.93 46.26 -22.05
C ASN A 302 -13.05 47.24 -22.85
N ALA A 303 -11.77 47.36 -22.52
CA ALA A 303 -10.85 48.23 -23.26
C ALA A 303 -10.67 47.82 -24.73
N ILE A 304 -10.61 46.50 -25.00
CA ILE A 304 -10.57 45.96 -26.37
C ILE A 304 -11.87 46.29 -27.11
N TYR A 305 -12.99 46.19 -26.40
CA TYR A 305 -14.31 46.46 -26.93
C TYR A 305 -14.47 47.90 -27.41
N GLU A 306 -14.17 48.85 -26.51
CA GLU A 306 -14.19 50.29 -26.80
C GLU A 306 -13.28 50.63 -27.97
N ARG A 307 -12.08 50.02 -28.01
CA ARG A 307 -11.13 50.25 -29.09
C ARG A 307 -11.65 49.73 -30.43
N LYS A 308 -12.33 48.58 -30.46
CA LYS A 308 -12.91 48.01 -31.70
C LYS A 308 -14.06 48.88 -32.22
N GLN A 309 -14.95 49.36 -31.35
CA GLN A 309 -16.01 50.29 -31.75
C GLN A 309 -15.45 51.60 -32.30
N LYS A 310 -14.52 52.23 -31.56
CA LYS A 310 -13.89 53.47 -32.01
C LYS A 310 -13.16 53.30 -33.35
N PHE A 311 -12.50 52.16 -33.57
CA PHE A 311 -11.90 51.84 -34.87
C PHE A 311 -12.93 51.68 -35.99
N ALA A 312 -14.06 51.02 -35.72
CA ALA A 312 -15.13 50.85 -36.70
C ALA A 312 -15.75 52.20 -37.10
N GLU A 313 -16.03 53.07 -36.13
CA GLU A 313 -16.50 54.44 -36.37
C GLU A 313 -15.50 55.26 -37.20
N GLN A 314 -14.20 55.16 -36.87
CA GLN A 314 -13.15 55.83 -37.63
C GLN A 314 -13.06 55.33 -39.07
N ILE A 315 -13.21 54.02 -39.30
CA ILE A 315 -13.25 53.46 -40.66
C ILE A 315 -14.48 53.97 -41.40
N GLU A 316 -15.65 53.99 -40.77
CA GLU A 316 -16.87 54.48 -41.40
C GLU A 316 -16.73 55.97 -41.78
N GLU A 317 -16.25 56.81 -40.86
CA GLU A 317 -15.97 58.24 -41.12
C GLU A 317 -14.97 58.41 -42.28
N LEU A 318 -13.87 57.65 -42.28
CA LEU A 318 -12.87 57.70 -43.35
C LEU A 318 -13.45 57.24 -44.70
N THR A 319 -14.30 56.22 -44.71
CA THR A 319 -14.96 55.76 -45.95
C THR A 319 -15.94 56.80 -46.49
N LEU A 320 -16.73 57.45 -45.63
CA LEU A 320 -17.63 58.55 -46.01
C LEU A 320 -16.83 59.73 -46.58
N LYS A 321 -15.77 60.14 -45.89
CA LYS A 321 -14.89 61.23 -46.33
C LYS A 321 -14.17 60.92 -47.65
N SER A 322 -13.75 59.67 -47.86
CA SER A 322 -13.17 59.22 -49.12
C SER A 322 -14.19 59.25 -50.26
N GLN A 323 -15.44 58.81 -50.02
CA GLN A 323 -16.51 58.87 -51.02
C GLN A 323 -16.88 60.31 -51.40
N GLU A 324 -16.94 61.23 -50.42
CA GLU A 324 -17.15 62.65 -50.67
C GLU A 324 -16.01 63.27 -51.48
N SER A 325 -14.75 62.97 -51.12
CA SER A 325 -13.57 63.42 -51.85
C SER A 325 -13.56 62.91 -53.30
N ASN A 326 -13.89 61.63 -53.52
CA ASN A 326 -14.00 61.04 -54.85
C ASN A 326 -15.12 61.69 -55.68
N ARG A 327 -16.29 61.98 -55.06
CA ARG A 327 -17.38 62.71 -55.72
C ARG A 327 -16.99 64.16 -56.07
N ALA A 328 -16.24 64.83 -55.21
CA ALA A 328 -15.74 66.18 -55.46
C ALA A 328 -14.71 66.20 -56.61
N SER A 329 -13.79 65.23 -56.63
CA SER A 329 -12.82 65.04 -57.72
C SER A 329 -13.51 64.73 -59.06
N ASP A 330 -14.54 63.89 -59.09
CA ASP A 330 -15.31 63.59 -60.32
C ASP A 330 -16.06 64.83 -60.85
N LYS A 331 -16.64 65.63 -59.95
CA LYS A 331 -17.23 66.94 -60.31
C LYS A 331 -16.18 67.92 -60.84
N MET A 332 -15.01 68.02 -60.22
CA MET A 332 -13.91 68.87 -60.71
C MET A 332 -13.39 68.41 -62.08
N GLY A 333 -13.29 67.10 -62.30
CA GLY A 333 -12.94 66.53 -63.61
C GLY A 333 -13.94 66.92 -64.71
N LYS A 334 -15.24 66.82 -64.42
CA LYS A 334 -16.31 67.28 -65.33
C LYS A 334 -16.24 68.79 -65.60
N ILE A 335 -16.01 69.61 -64.56
CA ILE A 335 -15.87 71.07 -64.72
C ILE A 335 -14.62 71.43 -65.55
N ALA A 336 -13.49 70.75 -65.35
CA ALA A 336 -12.27 70.95 -66.14
C ALA A 336 -12.48 70.58 -67.61
N TYR A 337 -13.20 69.47 -67.87
CA TYR A 337 -13.62 69.07 -69.22
C TYR A 337 -14.56 70.10 -69.87
N PHE A 338 -15.54 70.62 -69.14
CA PHE A 338 -16.40 71.70 -69.65
C PHE A 338 -15.63 72.99 -69.96
N LYS A 339 -14.68 73.39 -69.10
CA LYS A 339 -13.80 74.54 -69.37
C LYS A 339 -12.93 74.32 -70.61
N SER A 340 -12.42 73.11 -70.85
CA SER A 340 -11.61 72.82 -72.04
C SER A 340 -12.46 72.87 -73.33
N LEU A 341 -13.71 72.39 -73.28
CA LEU A 341 -14.68 72.56 -74.37
C LEU A 341 -14.99 74.04 -74.63
N GLN A 342 -15.19 74.84 -73.59
CA GLN A 342 -15.47 76.27 -73.73
C GLN A 342 -14.25 77.02 -74.31
N LYS A 343 -13.03 76.66 -73.91
CA LYS A 343 -11.79 77.21 -74.46
C LYS A 343 -11.59 76.80 -75.94
N LYS A 344 -11.95 75.56 -76.28
CA LYS A 344 -11.93 75.06 -77.67
C LYS A 344 -12.97 75.79 -78.53
N ALA A 345 -14.19 75.97 -78.04
CA ALA A 345 -15.23 76.75 -78.70
C ALA A 345 -14.82 78.22 -78.89
N LYS A 346 -14.18 78.83 -77.88
CA LYS A 346 -13.61 80.18 -77.98
C LYS A 346 -12.49 80.25 -79.04
N SER A 347 -11.58 79.27 -79.08
CA SER A 347 -10.52 79.23 -80.10
C SER A 347 -11.04 79.02 -81.53
N ILE A 348 -12.18 78.32 -81.68
CA ILE A 348 -12.88 78.19 -82.96
C ILE A 348 -13.53 79.52 -83.34
N ARG A 349 -14.15 80.22 -82.38
CA ARG A 349 -14.78 81.52 -82.59
C ARG A 349 -13.77 82.62 -82.91
N ASP A 350 -12.63 82.65 -82.23
CA ASP A 350 -11.53 83.57 -82.50
C ASP A 350 -10.89 83.28 -83.89
N LYS A 351 -10.87 82.01 -84.34
CA LYS A 351 -10.47 81.64 -85.72
C LYS A 351 -11.49 82.05 -86.80
N VAL A 352 -12.76 82.16 -86.44
CA VAL A 352 -13.82 82.65 -87.35
C VAL A 352 -13.76 84.17 -87.46
N ASP A 353 -13.50 84.88 -86.36
CA ASP A 353 -13.31 86.35 -86.33
C ASP A 353 -12.03 86.80 -87.08
N ASP A 354 -10.96 86.00 -87.05
CA ASP A 354 -9.71 86.30 -87.78
C ASP A 354 -9.83 86.02 -89.30
N SER A 355 -10.80 85.21 -89.70
CA SER A 355 -11.09 84.93 -91.12
C SER A 355 -11.96 85.99 -91.80
N ASP A 356 -12.56 86.91 -91.03
CA ASP A 356 -13.44 87.99 -91.54
C ASP A 356 -12.72 89.35 -91.63
N LYS A 357 -11.43 89.41 -91.30
CA LYS A 357 -10.54 90.59 -91.49
C LYS A 357 -9.60 90.48 -92.68
N THR A 358 -9.74 89.45 -93.49
CA THR A 358 -9.03 89.30 -94.77
C THR A 358 -10.04 89.08 -95.90
N LYS A 359 -10.81 90.12 -96.21
CA LYS A 359 -11.34 90.37 -97.56
C LYS A 359 -11.72 91.83 -97.76
#